data_AF-A0A7V6SX59-F1
#
_entry.id   AF-A0A7V6SX59-F1
#
_cell.length_a   1.000
_cell.length_b   1.000
_cell.length_c   1.000
_cell.angle_alpha   90.00
_cell.angle_beta   90.00
_cell.angle_gamma   90.00
#
_symmetry.space_group_name_H-M   'P 1'
#
loop_
_entity.id
_entity.type
_entity.pdbx_description
1 polymer ?
#
loop_
_entity_poly.entity_id
_entity_poly.type
_entity_poly.pdbx_seq_one_letter_code
_entity_poly.pdbx_strand_id
1 'polypeptide(L)'
;MSDVNKAIKPIWVKEYILLDHTTGETTNSKINIIETLNVDINHYNDILDAINDYLSIPLNSSFDISFIIDINGVVDGQKIKREYKMMISIPLGVRVFDIKVSKSFPDQETMYRREPKSPETSYMISIIYIVLMVGIAFGTYYYIKKTVYKEKNEYLARVNKILKEYDDRIVTVSNFIRYDKIEIVNIPNFEELLTFPDETLEPIIYWEKREPKHIEAWFSIIRDRILYRYMIVYDKKQSRK
;
A
#
# COMPACT_ATOMS: atom_id res chain seq x y z
N MET A 1 -24.94 22.22 16.54
CA MET A 1 -24.26 23.46 16.15
C MET A 1 -23.76 23.27 14.73
N SER A 2 -24.61 23.62 13.76
CA SER A 2 -24.39 23.45 12.32
C SER A 2 -23.92 24.77 11.70
N ASP A 3 -23.01 24.65 10.73
CA ASP A 3 -22.80 25.57 9.61
C ASP A 3 -22.44 27.03 9.91
N VAL A 4 -21.16 27.28 10.21
CA VAL A 4 -20.52 28.63 10.14
C VAL A 4 -19.57 28.71 8.94
N ASN A 5 -19.96 28.16 7.79
CA ASN A 5 -19.25 28.39 6.52
C ASN A 5 -20.22 28.55 5.35
N LYS A 6 -21.32 29.28 5.58
CA LYS A 6 -22.13 29.81 4.49
C LYS A 6 -21.32 30.95 3.87
N ALA A 7 -20.74 30.72 2.69
CA ALA A 7 -20.04 31.74 1.93
C ALA A 7 -20.93 32.99 1.81
N ILE A 8 -20.50 34.09 2.43
CA ILE A 8 -21.21 35.36 2.38
C ILE A 8 -21.12 35.85 0.94
N LYS A 9 -22.23 35.82 0.21
CA LYS A 9 -22.29 36.34 -1.16
C LYS A 9 -22.15 37.86 -1.10
N PRO A 10 -21.22 38.47 -1.86
CA PRO A 10 -21.05 39.92 -1.86
C PRO A 10 -22.33 40.59 -2.38
N ILE A 11 -22.73 41.67 -1.72
CA ILE A 11 -23.92 42.47 -2.10
C ILE A 11 -23.69 43.13 -3.47
N TRP A 12 -22.45 43.51 -3.75
CA TRP A 12 -22.04 44.14 -5.00
C TRP A 12 -20.56 43.87 -5.28
N VAL A 13 -20.21 43.69 -6.55
CA VAL A 13 -18.84 43.53 -7.04
C VAL A 13 -18.73 44.28 -8.35
N LYS A 14 -17.65 45.06 -8.53
CA LYS A 14 -17.35 45.72 -9.79
C LYS A 14 -15.87 45.58 -10.11
N GLU A 15 -15.60 45.11 -11.32
CA GLU A 15 -14.25 44.89 -11.83
C GLU A 15 -13.82 46.06 -12.70
N TYR A 16 -12.55 46.46 -12.56
CA TYR A 16 -11.93 47.54 -13.30
C TYR A 16 -10.61 47.06 -13.89
N ILE A 17 -10.36 47.35 -15.15
CA ILE A 17 -9.05 47.13 -15.78
C ILE A 17 -8.20 48.36 -15.42
N LEU A 18 -7.19 48.16 -14.58
CA LEU A 18 -6.33 49.24 -14.08
C LEU A 18 -5.10 49.48 -14.97
N LEU A 19 -4.66 48.45 -15.69
CA LEU A 19 -3.59 48.50 -16.69
C LEU A 19 -3.94 47.54 -17.83
N ASP A 20 -3.56 47.90 -19.06
CA ASP A 20 -3.75 47.04 -20.21
C ASP A 20 -2.85 45.80 -20.15
N HIS A 21 -3.31 44.69 -20.73
CA HIS A 21 -2.53 43.47 -20.82
C HIS A 21 -1.34 43.66 -21.78
N THR A 22 -0.13 43.39 -21.29
CA THR A 22 1.10 43.44 -22.08
C THR A 22 1.66 42.03 -22.32
N THR A 23 2.21 41.80 -23.51
CA THR A 23 2.89 40.55 -23.87
C THR A 23 4.31 40.85 -24.31
N GLY A 24 5.23 39.91 -24.03
CA GLY A 24 6.63 40.05 -24.39
C GLY A 24 7.32 38.70 -24.49
N GLU A 25 8.42 38.67 -25.24
CA GLU A 25 9.27 37.50 -25.38
C GLU A 25 10.68 37.83 -24.89
N THR A 26 11.32 36.88 -24.21
CA THR A 26 12.72 37.01 -23.84
C THR A 26 13.45 35.68 -23.99
N THR A 27 14.73 35.78 -24.36
CA THR A 27 15.68 34.67 -24.38
C THR A 27 16.51 34.61 -23.09
N ASN A 28 16.38 35.60 -22.19
CA ASN A 28 17.11 35.65 -20.94
C ASN A 28 16.48 34.76 -19.87
N SER A 29 17.31 34.21 -18.99
CA SER A 29 16.90 33.39 -17.85
C SER A 29 16.30 34.18 -16.68
N LYS A 30 16.21 35.51 -16.79
CA LYS A 30 15.66 36.41 -15.78
C LYS A 30 14.72 37.42 -16.43
N ILE A 31 13.52 37.53 -15.88
CA ILE A 31 12.51 38.50 -16.28
C ILE A 31 12.28 39.45 -15.09
N ASN A 32 12.36 40.75 -15.34
CA ASN A 32 12.04 41.77 -14.35
C ASN A 32 10.85 42.58 -14.84
N ILE A 33 9.74 42.55 -14.09
CA ILE A 33 8.50 43.26 -14.42
C ILE A 33 8.26 44.28 -13.31
N ILE A 34 8.30 45.56 -13.67
CA ILE A 34 8.09 46.69 -12.77
C ILE A 34 6.98 47.55 -13.36
N GLU A 35 5.81 47.50 -12.73
CA GLU A 35 4.65 48.31 -13.11
C GLU A 35 4.30 49.28 -11.99
N THR A 36 4.04 50.54 -12.35
CA THR A 36 3.63 51.57 -11.40
C THR A 36 2.17 51.90 -11.64
N LEU A 37 1.34 51.73 -10.62
CA LEU A 37 -0.08 52.04 -10.65
C LEU A 37 -0.40 53.15 -9.67
N ASN A 38 -1.01 54.23 -10.16
CA ASN A 38 -1.55 55.30 -9.32
C ASN A 38 -3.05 55.07 -9.11
N VAL A 39 -3.47 54.85 -7.87
CA VAL A 39 -4.87 54.60 -7.50
C VAL A 39 -5.34 55.71 -6.58
N ASP A 40 -6.37 56.45 -7.00
CA ASP A 40 -7.06 57.39 -6.12
C ASP A 40 -8.10 56.66 -5.26
N ILE A 41 -7.76 56.40 -4.00
CA ILE A 41 -8.63 55.70 -3.04
C ILE A 41 -9.87 56.52 -2.67
N ASN A 42 -9.80 57.86 -2.73
CA ASN A 42 -10.92 58.72 -2.37
C ASN A 42 -12.10 58.51 -3.31
N HIS A 43 -11.83 58.36 -4.61
CA HIS A 43 -12.85 58.06 -5.61
C HIS A 43 -13.69 56.81 -5.25
N TYR A 44 -13.05 55.75 -4.73
CA TYR A 44 -13.74 54.52 -4.36
C TYR A 44 -14.47 54.63 -3.02
N ASN A 45 -13.97 55.46 -2.10
CA ASN A 45 -14.70 55.81 -0.87
C ASN A 45 -15.97 56.62 -1.19
N ASP A 46 -15.92 57.56 -2.14
CA ASP A 46 -17.10 58.33 -2.56
C ASP A 46 -18.20 57.42 -3.13
N ILE A 47 -17.81 56.39 -3.89
CA ILE A 47 -18.74 55.37 -4.40
C ILE A 47 -19.33 54.56 -3.24
N LEU A 48 -18.51 54.18 -2.26
CA LEU A 48 -18.98 53.43 -1.09
C LEU A 48 -19.98 54.26 -0.27
N ASP A 49 -19.71 55.55 -0.08
CA ASP A 49 -20.59 56.48 0.63
C ASP A 49 -21.94 56.60 -0.09
N ALA A 50 -21.95 56.75 -1.42
CA ALA A 50 -23.19 56.78 -2.21
C ALA A 50 -24.01 55.48 -2.08
N ILE A 51 -23.35 54.31 -2.02
CA ILE A 51 -24.03 53.02 -1.83
C ILE A 51 -24.53 52.89 -0.40
N ASN A 52 -23.74 53.31 0.59
CA ASN A 52 -24.12 53.30 2.00
C ASN A 52 -25.32 54.22 2.26
N ASP A 53 -25.35 55.41 1.66
CA ASP A 53 -26.48 56.33 1.75
C ASP A 53 -27.76 55.73 1.15
N TYR A 54 -27.64 55.02 0.02
CA TYR A 54 -28.78 54.36 -0.62
C TYR A 54 -29.31 53.16 0.18
N LEU A 55 -28.42 52.33 0.73
CA LEU A 55 -28.80 51.08 1.40
C LEU A 55 -29.02 51.24 2.92
N SER A 56 -28.48 52.30 3.54
CA SER A 56 -28.55 52.58 4.98
C SER A 56 -28.14 51.40 5.88
N ILE A 57 -27.16 50.60 5.43
CA ILE A 57 -26.63 49.44 6.16
C ILE A 57 -25.10 49.55 6.29
N PRO A 58 -24.51 49.09 7.39
CA PRO A 58 -23.05 49.06 7.52
C PRO A 58 -22.45 48.07 6.50
N LEU A 59 -21.58 48.58 5.62
CA LEU A 59 -20.90 47.81 4.58
C LEU A 59 -19.44 47.53 4.97
N ASN A 60 -19.02 46.28 4.80
CA ASN A 60 -17.62 45.89 4.86
C ASN A 60 -17.10 45.75 3.42
N SER A 61 -16.25 46.66 2.99
CA SER A 61 -15.78 46.74 1.60
C SER A 61 -14.26 46.79 1.51
N SER A 62 -13.72 46.13 0.49
CA SER A 62 -12.31 46.15 0.14
C SER A 62 -12.15 46.47 -1.34
N PHE A 63 -11.06 47.16 -1.66
CA PHE A 63 -10.56 47.34 -3.01
C PHE A 63 -9.41 46.37 -3.23
N ASP A 64 -9.65 45.34 -4.06
CA ASP A 64 -8.71 44.26 -4.31
C ASP A 64 -8.07 44.43 -5.69
N ILE A 65 -6.77 44.70 -5.72
CA ILE A 65 -5.95 44.80 -6.94
C ILE A 65 -5.28 43.45 -7.17
N SER A 66 -5.49 42.85 -8.34
CA SER A 66 -4.82 41.61 -8.76
C SER A 66 -3.86 41.88 -9.91
N PHE A 67 -2.62 41.43 -9.76
CA PHE A 67 -1.60 41.41 -10.80
C PHE A 67 -1.28 39.96 -11.17
N ILE A 68 -1.52 39.59 -12.42
CA ILE A 68 -1.39 38.22 -12.92
C ILE A 68 -0.35 38.20 -14.03
N ILE A 69 0.60 37.28 -13.95
CA ILE A 69 1.68 37.10 -14.92
C ILE A 69 1.64 35.66 -15.42
N ASP A 70 1.42 35.49 -16.72
CA ASP A 70 1.47 34.20 -17.39
C ASP A 70 2.80 34.02 -18.15
N ILE A 71 3.55 32.99 -17.80
CA ILE A 71 4.81 32.64 -18.46
C ILE A 71 4.65 31.31 -19.19
N ASN A 72 4.84 31.35 -20.51
CA ASN A 72 4.90 30.18 -21.37
C ASN A 72 6.23 30.15 -22.10
N GLY A 73 6.91 29.00 -22.15
CA GLY A 73 8.20 28.91 -22.84
C GLY A 73 8.77 27.50 -22.88
N VAL A 74 9.98 27.39 -23.43
CA VAL A 74 10.76 26.14 -23.43
C VAL A 74 12.10 26.43 -22.78
N VAL A 75 12.41 25.72 -21.69
CA VAL A 75 13.70 25.79 -21.00
C VAL A 75 14.30 24.39 -21.05
N ASP A 76 15.52 24.26 -21.60
CA ASP A 76 16.22 22.98 -21.72
C ASP A 76 15.37 21.86 -22.36
N GLY A 77 14.57 22.19 -23.38
CA GLY A 77 13.71 21.24 -24.11
C GLY A 77 12.41 20.86 -23.39
N GLN A 78 12.15 21.37 -22.18
CA GLN A 78 10.90 21.17 -21.46
C GLN A 78 9.99 22.38 -21.61
N LYS A 79 8.72 22.14 -21.95
CA LYS A 79 7.69 23.19 -21.97
C LYS A 79 7.36 23.61 -20.55
N ILE A 80 7.45 24.91 -20.29
CA ILE A 80 7.04 25.51 -19.03
C ILE A 80 5.76 26.32 -19.25
N LYS A 81 4.85 26.20 -18.28
CA LYS A 81 3.68 27.05 -18.10
C LYS A 81 3.62 27.42 -16.62
N ARG A 82 3.61 28.71 -16.30
CA ARG A 82 3.53 29.24 -14.94
C ARG A 82 2.58 30.42 -14.93
N GLU A 83 1.83 30.52 -13.84
CA GLU A 83 0.95 31.63 -13.54
C GLU A 83 1.37 32.16 -12.18
N TYR A 84 1.70 33.45 -12.11
CA TYR A 84 2.04 34.13 -10.86
C TYR A 84 0.98 35.18 -10.57
N LYS A 85 0.45 35.17 -9.35
CA LYS A 85 -0.56 36.12 -8.89
C LYS A 85 -0.06 36.88 -7.66
N MET A 86 -0.17 38.19 -7.72
CA MET A 86 -0.03 39.09 -6.58
C MET A 86 -1.35 39.80 -6.36
N MET A 87 -1.78 39.89 -5.11
CA MET A 87 -3.02 40.56 -4.75
C MET A 87 -2.78 41.53 -3.60
N ILE A 88 -3.24 42.76 -3.78
CA ILE A 88 -3.21 43.84 -2.80
C ILE A 88 -4.65 44.15 -2.42
N SER A 89 -4.97 44.07 -1.14
CA SER A 89 -6.31 44.36 -0.61
C SER A 89 -6.26 45.58 0.30
N ILE A 90 -7.07 46.58 -0.03
CA ILE A 90 -7.17 47.86 0.67
C ILE A 90 -8.59 47.99 1.24
N PRO A 91 -8.77 48.01 2.57
CA PRO A 91 -10.07 48.29 3.19
C PRO A 91 -10.59 49.69 2.81
N LEU A 92 -11.88 49.78 2.45
CA LEU A 92 -12.56 51.05 2.16
C LEU A 92 -13.43 51.48 3.34
N GLY A 93 -13.72 52.79 3.45
CA GLY A 93 -14.59 53.34 4.51
C GLY A 93 -13.96 53.42 5.91
N VAL A 94 -12.63 53.31 6.01
CA VAL A 94 -11.89 53.43 7.27
C VAL A 94 -10.87 54.58 7.21
N ARG A 95 -10.67 55.27 8.34
CA ARG A 95 -9.72 56.42 8.43
C ARG A 95 -8.25 56.00 8.46
N VAL A 96 -7.97 54.81 8.97
CA VAL A 96 -6.64 54.19 9.02
C VAL A 96 -6.81 52.78 8.50
N PHE A 97 -6.03 52.42 7.48
CA PHE A 97 -6.09 51.11 6.84
C PHE A 97 -4.71 50.47 6.80
N ASP A 98 -4.70 49.16 6.98
CA ASP A 98 -3.53 48.31 6.72
C ASP A 98 -3.69 47.66 5.35
N ILE A 99 -2.71 47.86 4.48
CA ILE A 99 -2.68 47.24 3.16
C ILE A 99 -2.24 45.79 3.31
N LYS A 100 -3.07 44.84 2.86
CA LYS A 100 -2.72 43.42 2.87
C LYS A 100 -2.17 43.01 1.51
N VAL A 101 -0.95 42.48 1.50
CA VAL A 101 -0.32 41.95 0.28
C VAL A 101 -0.21 40.44 0.38
N SER A 102 -0.66 39.75 -0.66
CA SER A 102 -0.50 38.30 -0.81
C SER A 102 0.12 37.97 -2.16
N LYS A 103 1.01 36.99 -2.18
CA LYS A 103 1.72 36.53 -3.37
C LYS A 103 1.59 35.01 -3.46
N SER A 104 1.31 34.50 -4.65
CA SER A 104 1.18 33.06 -4.91
C SER A 104 2.50 32.40 -5.33
N PHE A 105 3.62 33.13 -5.27
CA PHE A 105 4.92 32.69 -5.75
C PHE A 105 6.01 32.89 -4.68
N PRO A 106 7.00 31.99 -4.61
CA PRO A 106 8.15 32.15 -3.73
C PRO A 106 9.09 33.26 -4.25
N ASP A 107 9.90 33.85 -3.35
CA ASP A 107 10.88 34.89 -3.73
C ASP A 107 11.93 34.36 -4.73
N GLN A 108 12.19 33.04 -4.73
CA GLN A 108 13.04 32.35 -5.70
C GLN A 108 12.48 30.96 -6.01
N GLU A 109 12.37 30.61 -7.30
CA GLU A 109 12.05 29.25 -7.76
C GLU A 109 13.30 28.66 -8.42
N THR A 110 13.88 27.61 -7.81
CA THR A 110 15.02 26.88 -8.37
C THR A 110 14.54 25.67 -9.17
N MET A 111 14.89 25.63 -10.44
CA MET A 111 14.57 24.50 -11.33
C MET A 111 15.71 23.49 -11.31
N TYR A 112 15.43 22.26 -10.85
CA TYR A 112 16.38 21.17 -10.93
C TYR A 112 16.38 20.60 -12.35
N ARG A 113 17.53 20.64 -13.02
CA ARG A 113 17.75 19.87 -14.25
C ARG A 113 17.63 18.39 -13.90
N ARG A 114 16.57 17.74 -14.37
CA ARG A 114 16.48 16.29 -14.36
C ARG A 114 17.41 15.79 -15.47
N GLU A 115 18.65 15.48 -15.11
CA GLU A 115 19.56 14.83 -16.05
C GLU A 115 18.87 13.59 -16.61
N PRO A 116 18.81 13.43 -17.94
CA PRO A 116 18.30 12.21 -18.52
C PRO A 116 19.18 11.07 -18.00
N LYS A 117 18.57 10.08 -17.33
CA LYS A 117 19.29 8.88 -16.87
C LYS A 117 20.06 8.33 -18.06
N SER A 118 21.39 8.34 -17.98
CA SER A 118 22.20 7.76 -19.03
C SER A 118 21.83 6.28 -19.20
N PRO A 119 21.83 5.75 -20.44
CA PRO A 119 21.50 4.34 -20.67
C PRO A 119 22.38 3.42 -19.79
N GLU A 120 23.64 3.79 -19.58
CA GLU A 120 24.60 3.09 -18.70
C GLU A 120 24.09 2.94 -17.26
N THR A 121 23.49 4.00 -16.70
CA THR A 121 22.91 3.96 -15.35
C THR A 121 21.68 3.06 -15.30
N SER A 122 20.88 3.03 -16.37
CA SER A 122 19.71 2.15 -16.48
C SER A 122 20.11 0.68 -16.59
N TYR A 123 21.18 0.36 -17.32
CA TYR A 123 21.72 -0.99 -17.41
C TYR A 123 22.29 -1.47 -16.08
N MET A 124 23.03 -0.62 -15.36
CA MET A 124 23.59 -0.97 -14.05
C MET A 124 22.51 -1.29 -13.03
N ILE A 125 21.44 -0.49 -12.98
CA ILE A 125 20.28 -0.75 -12.12
C ILE A 125 19.58 -2.06 -12.50
N SER A 126 19.43 -2.34 -13.79
CA SER A 126 18.80 -3.57 -14.28
C SER A 126 19.59 -4.82 -13.87
N ILE A 127 20.91 -4.77 -13.95
CA ILE A 127 21.79 -5.88 -13.52
C ILE A 127 21.63 -6.16 -12.02
N ILE A 128 21.55 -5.12 -11.19
CA ILE A 128 21.36 -5.27 -9.74
C ILE A 128 20.04 -5.98 -9.43
N TYR A 129 18.95 -5.61 -10.12
CA TYR A 129 17.66 -6.28 -9.95
C TYR A 129 17.69 -7.75 -10.36
N ILE A 130 18.41 -8.09 -11.44
CA ILE A 130 18.57 -9.48 -11.87
C ILE A 130 19.33 -10.30 -10.81
N VAL A 131 20.43 -9.76 -10.28
CA VAL A 131 21.23 -10.44 -9.24
C VAL A 131 20.39 -10.67 -7.97
N LEU A 132 19.60 -9.68 -7.54
CA LEU A 132 18.69 -9.82 -6.39
C LEU A 132 17.64 -10.90 -6.62
N MET A 133 17.01 -10.93 -7.80
CA MET A 133 16.01 -11.94 -8.15
C MET A 133 16.60 -13.36 -8.12
N VAL A 134 17.80 -13.52 -8.67
CA VAL A 134 18.51 -14.81 -8.64
C VAL A 134 18.83 -15.23 -7.20
N GLY A 135 19.31 -14.31 -6.37
CA GLY A 135 19.60 -14.58 -4.96
C GLY A 135 18.38 -15.07 -4.18
N ILE A 136 17.22 -14.43 -4.37
CA ILE A 136 15.95 -14.83 -3.72
C ILE A 136 15.49 -16.21 -4.17
N ALA A 137 15.61 -16.51 -5.47
CA ALA A 137 15.24 -17.81 -6.02
C ALA A 137 16.10 -18.95 -5.42
N PHE A 138 17.42 -18.76 -5.36
CA PHE A 138 18.32 -19.74 -4.75
C PHE A 138 18.08 -19.90 -3.24
N GLY A 139 17.85 -18.81 -2.52
CA GLY A 139 17.54 -18.85 -1.08
C GLY A 139 16.26 -19.64 -0.79
N THR A 140 15.22 -19.38 -1.56
CA THR A 140 13.92 -20.08 -1.44
C THR A 140 14.06 -21.57 -1.75
N TYR A 141 14.79 -21.92 -2.81
CA TYR A 141 15.06 -23.31 -3.18
C TYR A 141 15.79 -24.07 -2.05
N TYR A 142 16.84 -23.47 -1.47
CA TYR A 142 17.58 -24.09 -0.38
C TYR A 142 16.74 -24.27 0.88
N TYR A 143 15.93 -23.27 1.23
CA TYR A 143 15.05 -23.32 2.39
C TYR A 143 13.99 -24.43 2.29
N ILE A 144 13.31 -24.53 1.15
CA ILE A 144 12.35 -25.60 0.88
C ILE A 144 13.06 -26.97 0.97
N LYS A 145 14.27 -27.06 0.40
CA LYS A 145 15.01 -28.32 0.38
C LYS A 145 15.37 -28.81 1.78
N LYS A 146 15.84 -27.90 2.64
CA LYS A 146 16.26 -28.23 4.00
C LYS A 146 15.09 -28.61 4.92
N THR A 147 13.96 -27.95 4.77
CA THR A 147 12.84 -28.09 5.72
C THR A 147 11.84 -29.15 5.25
N VAL A 148 11.28 -28.98 4.06
CA VAL A 148 10.11 -29.79 3.62
C VAL A 148 10.53 -31.18 3.19
N TYR A 149 11.62 -31.33 2.42
CA TYR A 149 12.07 -32.66 2.01
C TYR A 149 12.64 -33.46 3.19
N LYS A 150 13.26 -32.81 4.18
CA LYS A 150 13.78 -33.50 5.37
C LYS A 150 12.63 -34.05 6.22
N GLU A 151 11.64 -33.22 6.58
CA GLU A 151 10.48 -33.67 7.37
C GLU A 151 9.71 -34.80 6.67
N LYS A 152 9.49 -34.69 5.35
CA LYS A 152 8.83 -35.75 4.56
C LYS A 152 9.66 -37.04 4.53
N ASN A 153 10.98 -36.93 4.38
CA ASN A 153 11.86 -38.09 4.34
C ASN A 153 11.93 -38.79 5.70
N GLU A 154 11.93 -38.04 6.81
CA GLU A 154 11.89 -38.61 8.17
C GLU A 154 10.58 -39.38 8.44
N TYR A 155 9.42 -38.85 8.01
CA TYR A 155 8.14 -39.57 8.06
C TYR A 155 8.21 -40.89 7.27
N LEU A 156 8.60 -40.82 6.00
CA LEU A 156 8.68 -41.99 5.12
C LEU A 156 9.67 -43.03 5.65
N ALA A 157 10.81 -42.59 6.19
CA ALA A 157 11.80 -43.48 6.79
C ALA A 157 11.24 -44.22 8.00
N ARG A 158 10.48 -43.55 8.87
CA ARG A 158 9.89 -44.17 10.08
C ARG A 158 8.83 -45.21 9.72
N VAL A 159 7.93 -44.88 8.79
CA VAL A 159 6.88 -45.80 8.32
C VAL A 159 7.50 -47.01 7.62
N ASN A 160 8.45 -46.79 6.70
CA ASN A 160 9.12 -47.89 5.98
C ASN A 160 9.96 -48.77 6.90
N LYS A 161 10.53 -48.23 8.00
CA LYS A 161 11.24 -49.03 8.98
C LYS A 161 10.31 -50.06 9.62
N ILE A 162 9.14 -49.62 10.11
CA ILE A 162 8.16 -50.51 10.74
C ILE A 162 7.64 -51.54 9.74
N LEU A 163 7.28 -51.12 8.53
CA LEU A 163 6.78 -52.03 7.50
C LEU A 163 7.79 -53.12 7.14
N LYS A 164 9.09 -52.80 7.10
CA LYS A 164 10.14 -53.78 6.77
C LYS A 164 10.49 -54.71 7.94
N GLU A 165 10.49 -54.18 9.15
CA GLU A 165 10.91 -54.92 10.35
C GLU A 165 9.86 -55.93 10.80
N TYR A 166 8.58 -55.69 10.47
CA TYR A 166 7.45 -56.52 10.87
C TYR A 166 6.54 -56.90 9.69
N ASP A 167 7.11 -57.02 8.48
CA ASP A 167 6.40 -57.32 7.22
C ASP A 167 5.58 -58.63 7.29
N ASP A 168 6.08 -59.62 8.04
CA ASP A 168 5.45 -60.91 8.26
C ASP A 168 4.19 -60.84 9.15
N ARG A 169 4.02 -59.74 9.90
CA ARG A 169 2.91 -59.54 10.85
C ARG A 169 1.95 -58.43 10.42
N ILE A 170 2.32 -57.63 9.41
CA ILE A 170 1.57 -56.47 8.96
C ILE A 170 0.83 -56.77 7.66
N VAL A 171 -0.47 -56.46 7.62
CA VAL A 171 -1.30 -56.52 6.42
C VAL A 171 -1.63 -55.09 5.98
N THR A 172 -1.19 -54.73 4.77
CA THR A 172 -1.52 -53.43 4.17
C THR A 172 -2.91 -53.45 3.56
N VAL A 173 -3.77 -52.52 3.97
CA VAL A 173 -5.14 -52.38 3.42
C VAL A 173 -5.31 -51.05 2.68
N SER A 174 -6.06 -51.08 1.58
CA SER A 174 -6.38 -49.89 0.78
C SER A 174 -7.55 -49.09 1.37
N ASN A 175 -8.49 -49.76 2.02
CA ASN A 175 -9.68 -49.16 2.63
C ASN A 175 -9.76 -49.54 4.10
N PHE A 176 -10.07 -48.56 4.95
CA PHE A 176 -10.27 -48.77 6.37
C PHE A 176 -11.71 -49.20 6.68
N ILE A 177 -11.87 -50.10 7.65
CA ILE A 177 -13.18 -50.61 8.02
C ILE A 177 -13.98 -49.51 8.74
N ARG A 178 -15.17 -49.17 8.22
CA ARG A 178 -16.09 -48.19 8.82
C ARG A 178 -17.13 -48.93 9.66
N TYR A 179 -16.93 -48.98 10.97
CA TYR A 179 -17.98 -49.37 11.91
C TYR A 179 -18.62 -48.13 12.51
N ASP A 180 -19.94 -48.12 12.65
CA ASP A 180 -20.69 -46.97 13.20
C ASP A 180 -20.41 -46.71 14.69
N LYS A 181 -19.83 -47.68 15.42
CA LYS A 181 -19.55 -47.62 16.86
C LYS A 181 -18.28 -48.41 17.23
N ILE A 182 -17.13 -48.03 16.68
CA ILE A 182 -15.82 -48.51 17.17
C ILE A 182 -15.26 -47.50 18.16
N GLU A 183 -14.81 -47.98 19.32
CA GLU A 183 -14.02 -47.20 20.25
C GLU A 183 -12.55 -47.24 19.84
N ILE A 184 -11.88 -46.09 19.84
CA ILE A 184 -10.48 -45.99 19.39
C ILE A 184 -9.58 -45.73 20.59
N VAL A 185 -8.60 -46.62 20.80
CA VAL A 185 -7.55 -46.50 21.81
C VAL A 185 -6.24 -46.18 21.11
N ASN A 186 -5.66 -45.03 21.41
CA ASN A 186 -4.35 -44.64 20.88
C ASN A 186 -3.24 -45.20 21.78
N ILE A 187 -2.38 -46.03 21.21
CA ILE A 187 -1.21 -46.58 21.88
C ILE A 187 -0.01 -45.68 21.53
N PRO A 188 0.77 -45.20 22.52
CA PRO A 188 1.86 -44.27 22.30
C PRO A 188 3.11 -44.92 21.68
N ASN A 189 3.36 -46.21 21.94
CA ASN A 189 4.52 -46.94 21.44
C ASN A 189 4.09 -48.11 20.53
N PHE A 190 4.79 -48.30 19.41
CA PHE A 190 4.53 -49.42 18.51
C PHE A 190 4.85 -50.77 19.16
N GLU A 191 5.84 -50.84 20.06
CA GLU A 191 6.20 -52.06 20.79
C GLU A 191 5.07 -52.55 21.71
N GLU A 192 4.30 -51.64 22.31
CA GLU A 192 3.12 -51.99 23.11
C GLU A 192 1.98 -52.53 22.24
N LEU A 193 1.87 -52.06 20.98
CA LEU A 193 0.91 -52.61 20.02
C LEU A 193 1.30 -54.04 19.60
N LEU A 194 2.60 -54.37 19.55
CA LEU A 194 3.12 -55.69 19.19
C LEU A 194 2.85 -56.78 20.24
N THR A 195 2.62 -56.41 21.50
CA THR A 195 2.31 -57.38 22.56
C THR A 195 0.97 -58.08 22.31
N PHE A 196 -0.02 -57.39 21.71
CA PHE A 196 -1.32 -58.00 21.43
C PHE A 196 -1.24 -59.13 20.38
N PRO A 197 -0.61 -58.95 19.20
CA PRO A 197 -0.39 -60.01 18.22
C PRO A 197 0.41 -61.18 18.72
N ASP A 198 1.40 -60.97 19.61
CA ASP A 198 2.20 -62.04 20.21
C ASP A 198 1.33 -63.01 21.02
N GLU A 199 0.33 -62.51 21.73
CA GLU A 199 -0.55 -63.32 22.56
C GLU A 199 -1.67 -64.00 21.77
N THR A 200 -2.13 -63.41 20.67
CA THR A 200 -3.37 -63.83 20.00
C THR A 200 -3.26 -64.14 18.52
N LEU A 201 -2.07 -64.03 17.92
CA LEU A 201 -1.81 -64.32 16.51
C LEU A 201 -2.67 -63.48 15.53
N GLU A 202 -3.12 -62.29 15.95
CA GLU A 202 -3.89 -61.38 15.09
C GLU A 202 -2.95 -60.49 14.26
N PRO A 203 -3.17 -60.31 12.94
CA PRO A 203 -2.33 -59.46 12.12
C PRO A 203 -2.53 -57.97 12.43
N ILE A 204 -1.46 -57.18 12.31
CA ILE A 204 -1.53 -55.71 12.41
C ILE A 204 -1.97 -55.13 11.07
N ILE A 205 -3.06 -54.38 11.06
CA ILE A 205 -3.59 -53.72 9.85
C ILE A 205 -2.89 -52.37 9.68
N TYR A 206 -2.19 -52.20 8.56
CA TYR A 206 -1.63 -50.92 8.14
C TYR A 206 -2.54 -50.21 7.15
N TRP A 207 -2.90 -48.97 7.46
CA TRP A 207 -3.68 -48.10 6.58
C TRP A 207 -3.08 -46.68 6.56
N GLU A 208 -2.90 -46.12 5.37
CA GLU A 208 -2.44 -44.74 5.21
C GLU A 208 -3.60 -43.82 4.83
N LYS A 209 -3.98 -42.95 5.76
CA LYS A 209 -4.96 -41.91 5.55
C LYS A 209 -4.28 -40.69 4.92
N ARG A 210 -4.57 -40.44 3.65
CA ARG A 210 -4.02 -39.30 2.91
C ARG A 210 -5.04 -38.18 2.80
N GLU A 211 -4.86 -37.12 3.60
CA GLU A 211 -5.56 -35.86 3.43
C GLU A 211 -4.62 -34.81 2.80
N PRO A 212 -5.15 -33.76 2.12
CA PRO A 212 -4.32 -32.80 1.35
C PRO A 212 -3.23 -32.09 2.16
N LYS A 213 -3.38 -32.01 3.49
CA LYS A 213 -2.46 -31.32 4.40
C LYS A 213 -1.94 -32.23 5.52
N HIS A 214 -2.50 -33.42 5.65
CA HIS A 214 -2.29 -34.28 6.80
C HIS A 214 -2.22 -35.72 6.32
N ILE A 215 -1.10 -36.38 6.56
CA ILE A 215 -0.93 -37.80 6.24
C ILE A 215 -0.76 -38.53 7.56
N GLU A 216 -1.60 -39.55 7.77
CA GLU A 216 -1.56 -40.39 8.97
C GLU A 216 -1.31 -41.84 8.54
N ALA A 217 -0.25 -42.44 9.04
CA ALA A 217 0.01 -43.88 8.94
C ALA A 217 -0.54 -44.56 10.19
N TRP A 218 -1.57 -45.39 10.04
CA TRP A 218 -2.23 -46.12 11.11
C TRP A 218 -1.77 -47.57 11.10
N PHE A 219 -1.29 -48.04 12.24
CA PHE A 219 -1.05 -49.44 12.52
C PHE A 219 -2.07 -49.87 13.57
N SER A 220 -2.90 -50.86 13.28
CA SER A 220 -4.08 -51.10 14.10
C SER A 220 -4.49 -52.56 14.23
N ILE A 221 -5.14 -52.88 15.35
CA ILE A 221 -5.70 -54.19 15.68
C ILE A 221 -7.14 -53.97 16.13
N ILE A 222 -8.05 -54.82 15.66
CA ILE A 222 -9.48 -54.71 15.96
C ILE A 222 -9.87 -55.90 16.83
N ARG A 223 -10.33 -55.64 18.06
CA ARG A 223 -10.83 -56.65 18.99
C ARG A 223 -12.05 -56.13 19.72
N ASP A 224 -13.11 -56.94 19.81
CA ASP A 224 -14.31 -56.63 20.61
C ASP A 224 -14.90 -55.23 20.35
N ARG A 225 -14.83 -54.76 19.09
CA ARG A 225 -15.24 -53.41 18.64
C ARG A 225 -14.38 -52.25 19.19
N ILE A 226 -13.20 -52.55 19.71
CA ILE A 226 -12.17 -51.61 20.09
C ILE A 226 -11.06 -51.67 19.02
N LEU A 227 -10.68 -50.50 18.52
CA LEU A 227 -9.56 -50.30 17.61
C LEU A 227 -8.36 -49.79 18.41
N TYR A 228 -7.39 -50.66 18.63
CA TYR A 228 -6.09 -50.27 19.16
C TYR A 228 -5.24 -49.79 18.01
N ARG A 229 -4.73 -48.55 18.07
CA ARG A 229 -3.91 -48.00 16.99
C ARG A 229 -2.67 -47.27 17.49
N TYR A 230 -1.58 -47.45 16.76
CA TYR A 230 -0.41 -46.58 16.78
C TYR A 230 -0.42 -45.71 15.51
N MET A 231 -0.17 -44.41 15.66
CA MET A 231 -0.26 -43.44 14.57
C MET A 231 1.05 -42.69 14.38
N ILE A 232 1.54 -42.65 13.14
CA ILE A 232 2.59 -41.72 12.73
C ILE A 232 1.95 -40.61 11.90
N VAL A 233 2.16 -39.37 12.32
CA VAL A 233 1.57 -38.18 11.68
C VAL A 233 2.62 -37.39 10.92
N TYR A 234 2.28 -36.97 9.70
CA TYR A 234 2.97 -35.95 8.95
C TYR A 234 2.01 -34.80 8.64
N ASP A 235 2.26 -33.65 9.26
CA ASP A 235 1.53 -32.42 8.99
C ASP A 235 2.34 -31.55 8.04
N LYS A 236 1.75 -31.23 6.88
CA LYS A 236 2.36 -30.35 5.91
C LYS A 236 2.24 -28.91 6.42
N LYS A 237 3.23 -28.47 7.23
CA LYS A 237 3.31 -27.09 7.73
C LYS A 237 3.05 -26.10 6.58
N GLN A 238 1.98 -25.32 6.70
CA GLN A 238 1.73 -24.22 5.80
C GLN A 238 2.82 -23.17 6.02
N SER A 239 3.62 -22.90 5.00
CA SER A 239 4.34 -21.64 4.88
C SER A 239 3.31 -20.54 5.06
N ARG A 240 3.39 -19.79 6.18
CA ARG A 240 2.54 -18.60 6.40
C ARG A 240 2.64 -17.72 5.16
N LYS A 241 1.47 -17.42 4.58
CA LYS A 241 1.31 -16.41 3.53
C LYS A 241 1.78 -15.05 4.03
#